data_AF-A0A368GQF9-F1
#
_entry.id   AF-A0A368GQF9-F1
#
_cell.length_a   1.000
_cell.length_b   1.000
_cell.length_c   1.000
_cell.angle_alpha   90.00
_cell.angle_beta   90.00
_cell.angle_gamma   90.00
#
_symmetry.space_group_name_H-M   'P 1'
#
loop_
_entity.id
_entity.type
_entity.pdbx_description
1 polymer ?
#
loop_
_entity_poly.entity_id
_entity_poly.type
_entity_poly.pdbx_seq_one_letter_code
_entity_poly.pdbx_strand_id
1 'polypeptide(L)'
;MSPREKYLLYLCCVTFISFLSLIMLVGPLTTNEPRWAPLKMKSVQFKYCLAFVSFHGTAQKTLECYAKIKNYELVQVDIDINERIRNACSKHKVAKFRKYCAAAEFLKDTDWMLVIDDNTAVANPDHCIEEWIDDRVNFVLYDQTNNWDVSSDSYLIRKSQWSKQFLQELAEKEFQLTFAWWSKHGEESMAVQLIHELSSDGTRDYKECVKQWRSAVNYDISPVCARAVLGFQRLWPNKIRIYRKAHAWAREAFLTGNFWCDSDFMLHDWQEESLQKKTYISPNHDEIDPDVCARRENGWNWLPNKYTNVSRVKSDLQAYENIQRRNYPKDRTISEFLQELEISQCYPNCEED
;
A
#
# COMPACT_ATOMS: atom_id res chain seq x y z
N MET A 1 8.45 31.08 -39.05
CA MET A 1 7.35 31.90 -38.48
C MET A 1 6.46 30.98 -37.66
N SER A 2 6.22 31.34 -36.42
CA SER A 2 5.53 30.54 -35.40
C SER A 2 4.02 30.90 -35.33
N PRO A 3 3.25 30.26 -34.44
CA PRO A 3 1.80 30.12 -34.46
C PRO A 3 1.06 31.32 -33.87
N ARG A 4 -0.28 31.21 -33.84
CA ARG A 4 -1.28 32.09 -33.20
C ARG A 4 -1.74 33.26 -34.09
N GLU A 5 -3.01 33.64 -33.92
CA GLU A 5 -3.66 34.85 -34.46
C GLU A 5 -4.39 34.77 -35.82
N LYS A 6 -5.30 33.80 -35.98
CA LYS A 6 -6.52 34.01 -36.79
C LYS A 6 -7.78 33.63 -36.01
N TYR A 7 -7.82 34.16 -34.79
CA TYR A 7 -9.06 34.32 -34.05
C TYR A 7 -9.87 35.46 -34.66
N LEU A 8 -11.18 35.36 -34.43
CA LEU A 8 -12.22 36.38 -34.56
C LEU A 8 -12.77 36.54 -35.98
N LEU A 9 -13.92 35.92 -36.23
CA LEU A 9 -15.23 36.51 -35.95
C LEU A 9 -15.34 37.90 -36.57
N TYR A 10 -16.15 38.02 -37.62
CA TYR A 10 -17.37 38.82 -37.68
C TYR A 10 -17.88 38.67 -39.12
N LEU A 11 -19.08 38.09 -39.30
CA LEU A 11 -20.27 38.81 -39.78
C LEU A 11 -20.06 39.42 -41.19
N CYS A 12 -20.91 39.22 -42.18
CA CYS A 12 -22.35 39.05 -42.12
C CYS A 12 -22.85 38.72 -43.54
N CYS A 13 -23.91 37.92 -43.60
CA CYS A 13 -25.09 38.14 -44.43
C CYS A 13 -24.90 38.68 -45.86
N VAL A 14 -25.09 37.82 -46.87
CA VAL A 14 -25.86 38.13 -48.09
C VAL A 14 -26.54 36.83 -48.59
N THR A 15 -27.83 36.66 -48.21
CA THR A 15 -29.04 36.36 -49.02
C THR A 15 -28.97 35.29 -50.15
N PHE A 16 -30.01 34.54 -50.55
CA PHE A 16 -31.39 34.22 -50.16
C PHE A 16 -31.88 33.16 -51.19
N ILE A 17 -32.61 32.13 -50.73
CA ILE A 17 -33.86 31.54 -51.27
C ILE A 17 -33.96 30.97 -52.70
N SER A 18 -34.35 29.67 -52.75
CA SER A 18 -35.45 28.99 -53.49
C SER A 18 -35.00 27.62 -54.03
N PHE A 19 -35.71 26.49 -53.99
CA PHE A 19 -37.01 26.07 -53.42
C PHE A 19 -37.03 24.51 -53.46
N LEU A 20 -37.84 23.89 -52.57
CA LEU A 20 -38.56 22.60 -52.73
C LEU A 20 -37.76 21.27 -52.85
N SER A 21 -37.79 20.45 -51.78
CA SER A 21 -38.77 19.34 -51.61
C SER A 21 -38.29 18.32 -50.57
N LEU A 22 -39.15 18.08 -49.57
CA LEU A 22 -39.32 16.84 -48.81
C LEU A 22 -38.08 16.15 -48.22
N ILE A 23 -37.84 16.29 -46.90
CA ILE A 23 -37.20 15.28 -46.01
C ILE A 23 -37.22 15.79 -44.55
N MET A 24 -37.71 14.92 -43.65
CA MET A 24 -37.36 14.75 -42.23
C MET A 24 -37.54 15.88 -41.18
N LEU A 25 -38.26 15.48 -40.12
CA LEU A 25 -37.97 15.67 -38.68
C LEU A 25 -38.29 17.00 -37.97
N VAL A 26 -38.95 16.78 -36.82
CA VAL A 26 -39.03 17.57 -35.57
C VAL A 26 -40.09 18.67 -35.45
N GLY A 27 -41.05 18.43 -34.55
CA GLY A 27 -41.56 19.45 -33.64
C GLY A 27 -41.52 18.92 -32.20
N PRO A 28 -41.86 19.72 -31.18
CA PRO A 28 -41.53 21.11 -30.92
C PRO A 28 -40.36 21.24 -29.91
N LEU A 29 -39.65 22.37 -29.98
CA LEU A 29 -38.56 22.75 -29.08
C LEU A 29 -39.01 22.85 -27.61
N THR A 30 -38.64 21.86 -26.81
CA THR A 30 -38.54 22.01 -25.35
C THR A 30 -37.07 22.18 -24.98
N THR A 31 -36.78 23.25 -24.26
CA THR A 31 -35.48 23.59 -23.69
C THR A 31 -34.96 22.46 -22.79
N ASN A 32 -34.07 21.63 -23.32
CA ASN A 32 -33.23 20.75 -22.53
C ASN A 32 -31.78 21.19 -22.73
N GLU A 33 -31.25 21.90 -21.75
CA GLU A 33 -29.80 21.94 -21.50
C GLU A 33 -29.28 20.49 -21.50
N PRO A 34 -28.10 20.21 -22.06
CA PRO A 34 -27.45 18.93 -21.81
C PRO A 34 -27.10 18.89 -20.32
N ARG A 35 -27.95 18.22 -19.53
CA ARG A 35 -27.55 17.70 -18.23
C ARG A 35 -26.39 16.76 -18.51
N TRP A 36 -25.19 17.23 -18.22
CA TRP A 36 -24.12 16.38 -17.77
C TRP A 36 -24.68 15.53 -16.63
N ALA A 37 -25.10 14.31 -16.94
CA ALA A 37 -25.32 13.33 -15.90
C ALA A 37 -23.93 13.16 -15.27
N PRO A 38 -23.73 13.50 -13.98
CA PRO A 38 -22.48 13.17 -13.33
C PRO A 38 -22.31 11.66 -13.51
N LEU A 39 -21.18 11.26 -14.08
CA LEU A 39 -20.69 9.90 -13.93
C LEU A 39 -20.89 9.57 -12.46
N LYS A 40 -21.73 8.56 -12.17
CA LYS A 40 -21.84 8.00 -10.84
C LYS A 40 -20.45 7.46 -10.52
N MET A 41 -19.58 8.29 -9.95
CA MET A 41 -18.45 7.82 -9.16
C MET A 41 -19.09 6.90 -8.14
N LYS A 42 -18.88 5.59 -8.30
CA LYS A 42 -19.09 4.67 -7.19
C LYS A 42 -18.14 5.19 -6.12
N SER A 43 -18.66 5.96 -5.17
CA SER A 43 -17.91 6.35 -3.98
C SER A 43 -17.56 5.04 -3.29
N VAL A 44 -16.30 4.60 -3.43
CA VAL A 44 -15.76 3.58 -2.56
C VAL A 44 -15.71 4.24 -1.18
N GLN A 45 -16.68 3.96 -0.33
CA GLN A 45 -16.66 4.48 1.03
C GLN A 45 -15.72 3.60 1.84
N PHE A 46 -14.55 4.15 2.19
CA PHE A 46 -13.75 3.59 3.26
C PHE A 46 -14.52 3.73 4.55
N LYS A 47 -14.83 2.59 5.18
CA LYS A 47 -15.35 2.58 6.54
C LYS A 47 -14.28 2.20 7.56
N TYR A 48 -13.18 1.54 7.18
CA TYR A 48 -12.17 1.15 8.18
C TYR A 48 -10.73 1.40 7.74
N CYS A 49 -10.02 2.20 8.53
CA CYS A 49 -8.60 2.02 8.78
C CYS A 49 -8.47 1.11 10.00
N LEU A 50 -7.96 -0.12 9.83
CA LEU A 50 -7.78 -1.07 10.91
C LEU A 50 -6.32 -1.06 11.36
N ALA A 51 -6.08 -0.59 12.59
CA ALA A 51 -4.78 -0.64 13.23
C ALA A 51 -4.82 -1.69 14.36
N PHE A 52 -3.90 -2.64 14.34
CA PHE A 52 -3.73 -3.56 15.46
C PHE A 52 -2.76 -2.93 16.44
N VAL A 53 -3.22 -2.59 17.64
CA VAL A 53 -2.43 -1.79 18.59
C VAL A 53 -2.09 -2.63 19.80
N SER A 54 -0.80 -2.71 20.11
CA SER A 54 -0.29 -3.18 21.40
C SER A 54 0.33 -2.05 22.26
N PHE A 55 0.57 -0.87 21.67
CA PHE A 55 1.30 0.22 22.31
C PHE A 55 0.72 1.62 22.05
N HIS A 56 0.80 2.50 23.06
CA HIS A 56 0.40 3.91 22.97
C HIS A 56 1.58 4.81 22.60
N GLY A 57 1.65 5.26 21.35
CA GLY A 57 2.76 6.10 20.86
C GLY A 57 2.38 7.06 19.72
N THR A 58 3.37 7.78 19.20
CA THR A 58 3.16 8.83 18.18
C THR A 58 2.63 8.27 16.88
N ALA A 59 3.03 7.05 16.46
CA ALA A 59 2.44 6.36 15.31
C ALA A 59 0.91 6.28 15.43
N GLN A 60 0.41 5.78 16.56
CA GLN A 60 -1.02 5.71 16.85
C GLN A 60 -1.69 7.09 16.81
N LYS A 61 -1.10 8.10 17.46
CA LYS A 61 -1.65 9.47 17.47
C LYS A 61 -1.75 10.07 16.07
N THR A 62 -0.77 9.81 15.20
CA THR A 62 -0.81 10.28 13.81
C THR A 62 -1.92 9.61 13.00
N LEU A 63 -2.16 8.32 13.21
CA LEU A 63 -3.27 7.60 12.56
C LEU A 63 -4.63 8.12 13.05
N GLU A 64 -4.78 8.37 14.35
CA GLU A 64 -6.00 8.98 14.93
C GLU A 64 -6.28 10.37 14.36
N CYS A 65 -5.24 11.20 14.32
CA CYS A 65 -5.28 12.54 13.75
C CYS A 65 -5.69 12.50 12.27
N TYR A 66 -5.05 11.63 11.47
CA TYR A 66 -5.31 11.47 10.05
C TYR A 66 -6.74 10.98 9.77
N ALA A 67 -7.17 9.94 10.49
CA ALA A 67 -8.52 9.39 10.36
C ALA A 67 -9.60 10.44 10.67
N LYS A 68 -9.41 11.25 11.72
CA LYS A 68 -10.32 12.37 12.03
C LYS A 68 -10.33 13.43 10.92
N ILE A 69 -9.16 13.84 10.41
CA ILE A 69 -9.05 14.86 9.35
C ILE A 69 -9.74 14.43 8.06
N LYS A 70 -9.53 13.18 7.64
CA LYS A 70 -10.08 12.61 6.40
C LYS A 70 -11.46 11.98 6.58
N ASN A 71 -11.98 11.96 7.81
CA ASN A 71 -13.25 11.32 8.16
C ASN A 71 -13.28 9.81 7.80
N TYR A 72 -12.16 9.12 8.06
CA TYR A 72 -12.11 7.66 8.08
C TYR A 72 -12.46 7.17 9.48
N GLU A 73 -13.15 6.04 9.56
CA GLU A 73 -13.35 5.35 10.82
C GLU A 73 -12.11 4.49 11.12
N LEU A 74 -11.48 4.75 12.27
CA LEU A 74 -10.30 4.06 12.74
C LEU A 74 -10.72 3.01 13.76
N VAL A 75 -10.41 1.75 13.50
CA VAL A 75 -10.61 0.66 14.44
C VAL A 75 -9.25 0.26 15.00
N GLN A 76 -9.09 0.47 16.30
CA GLN A 76 -7.93 0.03 17.05
C GLN A 76 -8.28 -1.24 17.81
N VAL A 77 -7.48 -2.28 17.62
CA VAL A 77 -7.75 -3.60 18.19
C VAL A 77 -6.55 -4.10 18.95
N ASP A 78 -6.74 -4.28 20.26
CA ASP A 78 -5.92 -5.19 21.06
C ASP A 78 -6.45 -6.62 20.82
N ILE A 79 -5.66 -7.42 20.12
CA ILE A 79 -6.02 -8.77 19.67
C ILE A 79 -6.03 -9.81 20.80
N ASP A 80 -5.54 -9.48 21.99
CA ASP A 80 -5.52 -10.38 23.14
C ASP A 80 -6.78 -10.21 24.00
N ILE A 81 -7.31 -8.99 24.10
CA ILE A 81 -8.47 -8.71 24.98
C ILE A 81 -9.79 -8.48 24.24
N ASN A 82 -9.77 -8.10 22.95
CA ASN A 82 -10.99 -7.78 22.22
C ASN A 82 -11.95 -8.99 22.16
N GLU A 83 -13.18 -8.84 22.65
CA GLU A 83 -14.13 -9.94 22.80
C GLU A 83 -14.51 -10.59 21.45
N ARG A 84 -14.73 -9.78 20.40
CA ARG A 84 -15.02 -10.28 19.05
C ARG A 84 -13.89 -11.18 18.56
N ILE A 85 -12.65 -10.76 18.74
CA ILE A 85 -11.47 -11.51 18.33
C ILE A 85 -11.23 -12.73 19.21
N ARG A 86 -11.42 -12.62 20.53
CA ARG A 86 -11.36 -13.78 21.43
C ARG A 86 -12.39 -14.86 21.03
N ASN A 87 -13.60 -14.47 20.65
CA ASN A 87 -14.63 -15.41 20.25
C ASN A 87 -14.32 -16.06 18.89
N ALA A 88 -13.89 -15.28 17.90
CA ALA A 88 -13.67 -15.78 16.54
C ALA A 88 -12.28 -16.42 16.31
N CYS A 89 -11.25 -15.93 16.98
CA CYS A 89 -9.84 -16.20 16.66
C CYS A 89 -9.03 -16.83 17.80
N SER A 90 -9.67 -17.26 18.90
CA SER A 90 -8.98 -17.83 20.09
C SER A 90 -8.13 -19.07 19.83
N LYS A 91 -8.39 -19.79 18.72
CA LYS A 91 -7.55 -20.91 18.32
C LYS A 91 -6.11 -20.47 17.99
N HIS A 92 -5.95 -19.27 17.44
CA HIS A 92 -4.65 -18.73 17.03
C HIS A 92 -3.86 -18.21 18.24
N LYS A 93 -2.65 -18.72 18.46
CA LYS A 93 -1.78 -18.39 19.60
C LYS A 93 -0.69 -17.41 19.24
N VAL A 94 -0.20 -17.44 18.01
CA VAL A 94 0.78 -16.48 17.50
C VAL A 94 0.07 -15.21 17.05
N ALA A 95 0.51 -14.06 17.57
CA ALA A 95 -0.08 -12.74 17.32
C ALA A 95 -0.29 -12.44 15.83
N LYS A 96 0.72 -12.73 14.99
CA LYS A 96 0.67 -12.54 13.52
C LYS A 96 -0.54 -13.22 12.88
N PHE A 97 -0.72 -14.52 13.12
CA PHE A 97 -1.85 -15.27 12.54
C PHE A 97 -3.19 -14.84 13.13
N ARG A 98 -3.21 -14.44 14.40
CA ARG A 98 -4.41 -13.84 15.02
C ARG A 98 -4.77 -12.49 14.38
N LYS A 99 -3.81 -11.64 13.99
CA LYS A 99 -4.06 -10.40 13.23
C LYS A 99 -4.74 -10.71 11.89
N TYR A 100 -4.33 -11.74 11.15
CA TYR A 100 -5.01 -12.14 9.91
C TYR A 100 -6.45 -12.61 10.12
N CYS A 101 -6.69 -13.43 11.15
CA CYS A 101 -8.05 -13.84 11.52
C CYS A 101 -8.91 -12.62 11.91
N ALA A 102 -8.35 -11.70 12.71
CA ALA A 102 -9.04 -10.49 13.12
C ALA A 102 -9.37 -9.59 11.92
N ALA A 103 -8.46 -9.43 10.97
CA ALA A 103 -8.71 -8.70 9.73
C ALA A 103 -9.87 -9.35 8.95
N ALA A 104 -9.94 -10.68 8.86
CA ALA A 104 -11.06 -11.37 8.22
C ALA A 104 -12.40 -11.10 8.91
N GLU A 105 -12.40 -10.98 10.24
CA GLU A 105 -13.57 -10.66 11.03
C GLU A 105 -14.05 -9.23 10.82
N PHE A 106 -13.17 -8.23 10.88
CA PHE A 106 -13.52 -6.81 10.68
C PHE A 106 -13.85 -6.47 9.22
N LEU A 107 -13.27 -7.18 8.25
CA LEU A 107 -13.59 -7.02 6.83
C LEU A 107 -15.08 -7.28 6.51
N LYS A 108 -15.80 -7.97 7.40
CA LYS A 108 -17.26 -8.19 7.24
C LYS A 108 -18.05 -6.87 7.23
N ASP A 109 -17.51 -5.80 7.83
CA ASP A 109 -18.26 -4.58 8.14
C ASP A 109 -17.97 -3.42 7.17
N THR A 110 -16.98 -3.54 6.30
CA THR A 110 -16.59 -2.50 5.30
C THR A 110 -16.52 -3.05 3.89
N ASP A 111 -16.41 -2.17 2.90
CA ASP A 111 -16.13 -2.56 1.51
C ASP A 111 -14.63 -2.60 1.23
N TRP A 112 -13.85 -1.71 1.84
CA TRP A 112 -12.39 -1.71 1.81
C TRP A 112 -11.82 -1.44 3.20
N MET A 113 -10.68 -2.06 3.48
CA MET A 113 -9.99 -1.94 4.74
C MET A 113 -8.50 -1.80 4.49
N LEU A 114 -7.89 -0.77 5.06
CA LEU A 114 -6.43 -0.66 5.17
C LEU A 114 -6.04 -1.28 6.52
N VAL A 115 -5.24 -2.33 6.49
CA VAL A 115 -4.60 -2.94 7.66
C VAL A 115 -3.21 -2.34 7.81
N ILE A 116 -2.87 -1.94 9.02
CA ILE A 116 -1.59 -1.28 9.33
C ILE A 116 -1.02 -1.82 10.65
N ASP A 117 0.30 -1.92 10.70
CA ASP A 117 1.06 -2.31 11.89
C ASP A 117 1.16 -1.16 12.90
N ASP A 118 1.35 -1.47 14.19
CA ASP A 118 1.34 -0.46 15.28
C ASP A 118 2.53 0.52 15.27
N ASN A 119 3.58 0.21 14.53
CA ASN A 119 4.76 1.06 14.35
C ASN A 119 4.76 1.86 13.03
N THR A 120 3.58 2.08 12.41
CA THR A 120 3.47 2.90 11.19
C THR A 120 2.90 4.26 11.52
N ALA A 121 3.63 5.32 11.16
CA ALA A 121 3.21 6.70 11.36
C ALA A 121 2.85 7.39 10.04
N VAL A 122 1.86 8.27 10.06
CA VAL A 122 1.56 9.12 8.91
C VAL A 122 2.62 10.24 8.81
N ALA A 123 3.24 10.33 7.65
CA ALA A 123 4.29 11.30 7.31
C ALA A 123 3.84 12.36 6.30
N ASN A 124 2.68 12.20 5.67
CA ASN A 124 2.04 13.25 4.89
C ASN A 124 0.50 13.06 4.85
N PRO A 125 -0.32 13.85 5.57
CA PRO A 125 -1.76 13.68 5.59
C PRO A 125 -2.41 14.22 4.31
N ASP A 126 -1.66 14.81 3.38
CA ASP A 126 -2.25 15.32 2.15
C ASP A 126 -2.72 14.19 1.23
N HIS A 127 -2.08 13.01 1.33
CA HIS A 127 -2.52 11.81 0.64
C HIS A 127 -3.84 11.23 1.16
N CYS A 128 -4.55 10.54 0.27
CA CYS A 128 -5.77 9.78 0.54
C CYS A 128 -5.52 8.30 0.27
N ILE A 129 -6.08 7.42 1.10
CA ILE A 129 -5.88 5.96 0.98
C ILE A 129 -6.37 5.44 -0.40
N GLU A 130 -7.38 6.10 -0.96
CA GLU A 130 -7.96 5.80 -2.27
C GLU A 130 -6.96 5.88 -3.42
N GLU A 131 -5.83 6.59 -3.27
CA GLU A 131 -4.75 6.66 -4.27
C GLU A 131 -4.16 5.28 -4.61
N TRP A 132 -4.23 4.32 -3.67
CA TRP A 132 -3.71 2.95 -3.85
C TRP A 132 -4.81 1.90 -4.04
N ILE A 133 -6.07 2.30 -4.14
CA ILE A 133 -7.14 1.37 -4.51
C ILE A 133 -7.03 0.99 -5.98
N ASP A 134 -7.13 -0.30 -6.24
CA ASP A 134 -7.26 -0.85 -7.58
C ASP A 134 -8.51 -1.74 -7.64
N ASP A 135 -9.54 -1.29 -8.35
CA ASP A 135 -10.84 -1.96 -8.43
C ASP A 135 -10.81 -3.26 -9.25
N ARG A 136 -9.70 -3.51 -9.95
CA ARG A 136 -9.44 -4.75 -10.71
C ARG A 136 -9.05 -5.92 -9.82
N VAL A 137 -8.75 -5.68 -8.53
CA VAL A 137 -8.28 -6.69 -7.59
C VAL A 137 -9.06 -6.65 -6.27
N ASN A 138 -8.80 -7.65 -5.42
CA ASN A 138 -9.42 -7.78 -4.09
C ASN A 138 -8.44 -7.54 -2.95
N PHE A 139 -7.14 -7.68 -3.22
CA PHE A 139 -6.05 -7.48 -2.27
C PHE A 139 -4.98 -6.62 -2.93
N VAL A 140 -4.51 -5.60 -2.22
CA VAL A 140 -3.40 -4.76 -2.63
C VAL A 140 -2.31 -4.85 -1.57
N LEU A 141 -1.12 -5.23 -2.02
CA LEU A 141 0.10 -5.43 -1.27
C LEU A 141 1.19 -4.52 -1.86
N TYR A 142 2.36 -4.54 -1.24
CA TYR A 142 3.55 -3.91 -1.78
C TYR A 142 4.80 -4.68 -1.37
N ASP A 143 5.85 -4.61 -2.18
CA ASP A 143 7.15 -5.14 -1.77
C ASP A 143 7.75 -4.23 -0.69
N GLN A 144 8.28 -4.82 0.38
CA GLN A 144 9.03 -4.10 1.41
C GLN A 144 10.22 -3.36 0.78
N THR A 145 10.53 -2.18 1.30
CA THR A 145 11.58 -1.33 0.72
C THR A 145 12.97 -1.82 1.12
N ASN A 146 13.09 -2.51 2.27
CA ASN A 146 14.38 -2.93 2.81
C ASN A 146 14.86 -4.32 2.30
N ASN A 147 13.98 -5.16 1.77
CA ASN A 147 14.26 -6.55 1.37
C ASN A 147 13.30 -7.01 0.25
N TRP A 148 13.43 -8.21 -0.31
CA TRP A 148 12.53 -8.72 -1.37
C TRP A 148 11.22 -9.35 -0.89
N ASP A 149 10.82 -9.11 0.35
CA ASP A 149 9.57 -9.65 0.89
C ASP A 149 8.38 -8.80 0.47
N VAL A 150 7.20 -9.42 0.52
CA VAL A 150 5.92 -8.73 0.34
C VAL A 150 5.42 -8.31 1.72
N SER A 151 4.94 -7.08 1.86
CA SER A 151 4.40 -6.56 3.12
C SER A 151 3.36 -7.51 3.71
N SER A 152 3.61 -7.97 4.94
CA SER A 152 2.76 -8.95 5.61
C SER A 152 1.89 -8.34 6.70
N ASP A 153 2.23 -7.13 7.15
CA ASP A 153 1.62 -6.45 8.29
C ASP A 153 0.91 -5.15 7.91
N SER A 154 1.06 -4.71 6.65
CA SER A 154 0.25 -3.63 6.11
C SER A 154 -0.23 -3.91 4.69
N TYR A 155 -1.55 -3.80 4.48
CA TYR A 155 -2.19 -4.11 3.21
C TYR A 155 -3.59 -3.50 3.06
N LEU A 156 -4.00 -3.30 1.81
CA LEU A 156 -5.35 -2.89 1.44
C LEU A 156 -6.14 -4.11 0.99
N ILE A 157 -7.36 -4.28 1.51
CA ILE A 157 -8.18 -5.43 1.15
C ILE A 157 -9.65 -5.06 1.00
N ARG A 158 -10.25 -5.55 -0.09
CA ARG A 158 -11.66 -5.38 -0.42
C ARG A 158 -12.48 -6.51 0.18
N LYS A 159 -13.69 -6.22 0.65
CA LYS A 159 -14.65 -7.24 1.07
C LYS A 159 -15.10 -8.05 -0.16
N SER A 160 -14.70 -9.31 -0.18
CA SER A 160 -15.19 -10.33 -1.09
C SER A 160 -15.16 -11.69 -0.39
N GLN A 161 -15.83 -12.69 -0.96
CA GLN A 161 -15.73 -14.06 -0.43
C GLN A 161 -14.29 -14.59 -0.54
N TRP A 162 -13.61 -14.28 -1.65
CA TRP A 162 -12.22 -14.66 -1.87
C TRP A 162 -11.28 -14.02 -0.84
N SER A 163 -11.43 -12.72 -0.55
CA SER A 163 -10.59 -12.01 0.44
C SER A 163 -10.72 -12.58 1.85
N LYS A 164 -11.96 -12.90 2.26
CA LYS A 164 -12.23 -13.51 3.58
C LYS A 164 -11.60 -14.89 3.68
N GLN A 165 -11.77 -15.71 2.63
CA GLN A 165 -11.16 -17.03 2.56
C GLN A 165 -9.63 -16.94 2.58
N PHE A 166 -9.04 -16.04 1.79
CA PHE A 166 -7.59 -15.83 1.75
C PHE A 166 -7.02 -15.49 3.15
N LEU A 167 -7.63 -14.53 3.87
CA LEU A 167 -7.18 -14.16 5.22
C LEU A 167 -7.36 -15.29 6.23
N GLN A 168 -8.45 -16.07 6.12
CA GLN A 168 -8.67 -17.24 6.97
C GLN A 168 -7.62 -18.32 6.71
N GLU A 169 -7.36 -18.66 5.45
CA GLU A 169 -6.32 -19.64 5.07
C GLU A 169 -4.92 -19.18 5.47
N LEU A 170 -4.64 -17.88 5.33
CA LEU A 170 -3.39 -17.28 5.79
C LEU A 170 -3.26 -17.39 7.33
N ALA A 171 -4.34 -17.20 8.09
CA ALA A 171 -4.35 -17.43 9.53
C ALA A 171 -4.16 -18.93 9.88
N GLU A 172 -4.78 -19.85 9.13
CA GLU A 172 -4.60 -21.31 9.32
C GLU A 172 -3.17 -21.78 9.09
N LYS A 173 -2.32 -20.98 8.42
CA LYS A 173 -0.90 -21.32 8.28
C LYS A 173 -0.25 -21.61 9.62
N GLU A 174 -0.67 -20.97 10.70
CA GLU A 174 -0.21 -21.29 12.06
C GLU A 174 -0.15 -22.79 12.36
N PHE A 175 -1.17 -23.55 11.95
CA PHE A 175 -1.28 -24.99 12.24
C PHE A 175 -0.69 -25.87 11.12
N GLN A 176 -0.55 -25.32 9.92
CA GLN A 176 0.08 -26.01 8.79
C GLN A 176 1.61 -25.94 8.86
N LEU A 177 2.16 -25.02 9.65
CA LEU A 177 3.58 -24.83 9.89
C LEU A 177 4.17 -25.94 10.78
N THR A 178 4.15 -27.19 10.31
CA THR A 178 4.86 -28.34 10.91
C THR A 178 6.27 -28.52 10.34
N PHE A 179 6.78 -27.49 9.70
CA PHE A 179 7.95 -27.59 8.86
C PHE A 179 9.18 -27.07 9.59
N ALA A 180 10.13 -27.97 9.87
CA ALA A 180 11.42 -27.71 10.53
C ALA A 180 12.32 -26.67 9.81
N TRP A 181 11.82 -26.03 8.76
CA TRP A 181 12.54 -25.17 7.82
C TRP A 181 12.02 -23.73 7.80
N TRP A 182 11.29 -23.23 8.80
CA TRP A 182 10.92 -21.80 8.90
C TRP A 182 11.70 -21.06 9.99
N SER A 183 11.95 -19.75 9.79
CA SER A 183 12.26 -18.85 10.90
C SER A 183 11.14 -18.95 11.93
N LYS A 184 11.46 -18.92 13.23
CA LYS A 184 10.54 -19.26 14.34
C LYS A 184 9.26 -18.39 14.44
N HIS A 185 9.01 -17.47 13.50
CA HIS A 185 7.98 -16.43 13.58
C HIS A 185 7.05 -16.33 12.36
N GLY A 186 7.23 -17.16 11.31
CA GLY A 186 6.30 -17.20 10.17
C GLY A 186 6.29 -15.92 9.32
N GLU A 187 7.43 -15.23 9.24
CA GLU A 187 7.61 -14.00 8.45
C GLU A 187 7.17 -14.20 7.00
N GLU A 188 7.62 -15.28 6.38
CA GLU A 188 7.35 -15.65 4.98
C GLU A 188 5.91 -16.11 4.69
N SER A 189 5.03 -16.18 5.70
CA SER A 189 3.69 -16.78 5.57
C SER A 189 2.83 -16.12 4.49
N MET A 190 2.91 -14.79 4.36
CA MET A 190 2.24 -14.04 3.30
C MET A 190 2.76 -14.49 1.94
N ALA A 191 4.07 -14.40 1.71
CA ALA A 191 4.69 -14.75 0.44
C ALA A 191 4.41 -16.20 0.02
N VAL A 192 4.43 -17.13 0.97
CA VAL A 192 4.11 -18.55 0.74
C VAL A 192 2.64 -18.74 0.37
N GLN A 193 1.72 -18.04 1.02
CA GLN A 193 0.31 -18.07 0.66
C GLN A 193 0.08 -17.47 -0.74
N LEU A 194 0.77 -16.39 -1.10
CA LEU A 194 0.71 -15.81 -2.45
C LEU A 194 1.16 -16.82 -3.49
N ILE A 195 2.28 -17.50 -3.27
CA ILE A 195 2.78 -18.53 -4.18
C ILE A 195 1.75 -19.64 -4.37
N HIS A 196 1.15 -20.11 -3.27
CA HIS A 196 0.11 -21.13 -3.31
C HIS A 196 -1.11 -20.69 -4.14
N GLU A 197 -1.52 -19.44 -4.00
CA GLU A 197 -2.71 -18.89 -4.65
C GLU A 197 -2.52 -18.50 -6.12
N LEU A 198 -1.29 -18.14 -6.49
CA LEU A 198 -0.99 -17.46 -7.75
C LEU A 198 -0.17 -18.33 -8.72
N SER A 199 0.50 -19.37 -8.25
CA SER A 199 1.41 -20.17 -9.08
C SER A 199 1.14 -21.68 -8.96
N SER A 200 0.78 -22.30 -10.08
CA SER A 200 0.74 -23.76 -10.20
C SER A 200 2.17 -24.30 -10.08
N ASP A 201 2.39 -25.25 -9.16
CA ASP A 201 3.71 -25.77 -8.75
C ASP A 201 4.62 -24.81 -7.95
N GLY A 202 4.24 -23.55 -7.76
CA GLY A 202 5.11 -22.55 -7.13
C GLY A 202 5.59 -22.94 -5.72
N THR A 203 4.79 -23.69 -4.95
CA THR A 203 5.22 -24.17 -3.62
C THR A 203 6.40 -25.15 -3.71
N ARG A 204 6.48 -25.97 -4.77
CA ARG A 204 7.62 -26.87 -4.99
C ARG A 204 8.86 -26.06 -5.37
N ASP A 205 8.70 -25.12 -6.30
CA ASP A 205 9.81 -24.31 -6.82
C ASP A 205 10.39 -23.41 -5.73
N TYR A 206 9.52 -22.84 -4.88
CA TYR A 206 9.92 -22.12 -3.68
C TYR A 206 10.78 -22.98 -2.75
N LYS A 207 10.33 -24.21 -2.45
CA LYS A 207 11.06 -25.13 -1.57
C LYS A 207 12.42 -25.51 -2.14
N GLU A 208 12.50 -25.78 -3.44
CA GLU A 208 13.77 -26.14 -4.07
C GLU A 208 14.72 -24.95 -4.10
N CYS A 209 14.22 -23.73 -4.37
CA CYS A 209 15.00 -22.50 -4.22
C CYS A 209 15.51 -22.35 -2.78
N VAL A 210 14.65 -22.42 -1.77
CA VAL A 210 15.12 -22.25 -0.39
C VAL A 210 16.17 -23.31 -0.01
N LYS A 211 15.95 -24.56 -0.42
CA LYS A 211 16.86 -25.69 -0.14
C LYS A 211 18.21 -25.56 -0.82
N GLN A 212 18.24 -25.21 -2.11
CA GLN A 212 19.48 -25.07 -2.88
C GLN A 212 20.39 -24.00 -2.27
N TRP A 213 19.80 -22.95 -1.69
CA TRP A 213 20.54 -21.75 -1.33
C TRP A 213 20.93 -21.66 0.13
N ARG A 214 20.19 -22.31 1.05
CA ARG A 214 20.47 -22.29 2.49
C ARG A 214 21.87 -22.75 2.88
N SER A 215 22.44 -23.73 2.17
CA SER A 215 23.80 -24.19 2.45
C SER A 215 24.88 -23.33 1.80
N ALA A 216 24.51 -22.50 0.81
CA ALA A 216 25.43 -21.72 0.01
C ALA A 216 25.61 -20.29 0.55
N VAL A 217 24.69 -19.81 1.39
CA VAL A 217 24.61 -18.39 1.77
C VAL A 217 24.36 -18.22 3.27
N ASN A 218 24.92 -17.16 3.85
CA ASN A 218 24.75 -16.80 5.27
C ASN A 218 23.56 -15.84 5.52
N TYR A 219 22.70 -15.64 4.53
CA TYR A 219 21.57 -14.70 4.58
C TYR A 219 20.25 -15.44 4.44
N ASP A 220 19.17 -14.82 4.91
CA ASP A 220 17.84 -15.33 4.61
C ASP A 220 17.49 -15.05 3.15
N ILE A 221 17.33 -16.11 2.37
CA ILE A 221 17.01 -16.09 0.94
C ILE A 221 15.54 -16.35 0.67
N SER A 222 14.75 -16.62 1.70
CA SER A 222 13.34 -16.93 1.56
C SER A 222 12.55 -15.81 0.85
N PRO A 223 12.69 -14.52 1.21
CA PRO A 223 12.00 -13.45 0.49
C PRO A 223 12.37 -13.37 -1.00
N VAL A 224 13.66 -13.53 -1.31
CA VAL A 224 14.16 -13.51 -2.70
C VAL A 224 13.60 -14.69 -3.49
N CYS A 225 13.62 -15.90 -2.92
CA CYS A 225 13.04 -17.08 -3.55
C CYS A 225 11.54 -16.91 -3.81
N ALA A 226 10.81 -16.34 -2.86
CA ALA A 226 9.38 -16.11 -3.02
C ALA A 226 9.10 -15.13 -4.15
N ARG A 227 9.83 -14.01 -4.17
CA ARG A 227 9.72 -13.00 -5.23
C ARG A 227 10.11 -13.57 -6.60
N ALA A 228 11.15 -14.40 -6.67
CA ALA A 228 11.59 -15.04 -7.90
C ALA A 228 10.54 -16.02 -8.46
N VAL A 229 9.87 -16.81 -7.61
CA VAL A 229 8.78 -17.70 -8.01
C VAL A 229 7.56 -16.93 -8.53
N LEU A 230 7.24 -15.80 -7.91
CA LEU A 230 6.15 -14.93 -8.37
C LEU A 230 6.51 -14.17 -9.67
N GLY A 231 7.81 -13.98 -9.94
CA GLY A 231 8.33 -13.28 -11.12
C GLY A 231 7.93 -11.80 -11.18
N PHE A 232 8.27 -11.07 -12.26
CA PHE A 232 7.98 -9.63 -12.34
C PHE A 232 6.49 -9.27 -12.44
N GLN A 233 5.59 -10.24 -12.47
CA GLN A 233 4.15 -9.99 -12.44
C GLN A 233 3.76 -9.27 -11.14
N ARG A 234 2.90 -8.27 -11.28
CA ARG A 234 2.45 -7.39 -10.18
C ARG A 234 0.93 -7.31 -10.09
N LEU A 235 0.21 -7.84 -11.07
CA LEU A 235 -1.24 -7.79 -11.17
C LEU A 235 -1.81 -9.15 -11.54
N TRP A 236 -2.71 -9.65 -10.70
CA TRP A 236 -3.53 -10.84 -10.91
C TRP A 236 -5.00 -10.43 -10.83
N PRO A 237 -5.68 -10.26 -11.97
CA PRO A 237 -7.06 -9.76 -12.00
C PRO A 237 -8.00 -10.54 -11.09
N ASN A 238 -8.89 -9.82 -10.41
CA ASN A 238 -9.81 -10.32 -9.40
C ASN A 238 -9.15 -10.98 -8.16
N LYS A 239 -7.83 -10.91 -8.03
CA LYS A 239 -7.10 -11.43 -6.88
C LYS A 239 -6.26 -10.33 -6.25
N ILE A 240 -5.05 -10.07 -6.79
CA ILE A 240 -3.99 -9.36 -6.07
C ILE A 240 -3.31 -8.33 -6.97
N ARG A 241 -2.95 -7.17 -6.40
CA ARG A 241 -1.93 -6.26 -6.91
C ARG A 241 -0.79 -6.17 -5.89
N ILE A 242 0.45 -6.12 -6.36
CA ILE A 242 1.64 -5.85 -5.55
C ILE A 242 2.29 -4.58 -6.12
N TYR A 243 2.26 -3.48 -5.38
CA TYR A 243 2.99 -2.26 -5.73
C TYR A 243 4.50 -2.47 -5.62
N ARG A 244 5.26 -1.73 -6.43
CA ARG A 244 6.71 -1.62 -6.27
C ARG A 244 7.04 -1.02 -4.92
N LYS A 245 8.24 -1.34 -4.46
CA LYS A 245 8.78 -0.85 -3.20
C LYS A 245 8.75 0.69 -3.19
N ALA A 246 8.44 1.28 -2.04
CA ALA A 246 8.27 2.73 -1.85
C ALA A 246 7.21 3.43 -2.74
N HIS A 247 6.35 2.71 -3.46
CA HIS A 247 5.26 3.30 -4.28
C HIS A 247 3.86 3.06 -3.70
N ALA A 248 3.76 2.26 -2.65
CA ALA A 248 2.53 2.11 -1.87
C ALA A 248 2.41 3.20 -0.80
N TRP A 249 1.45 3.06 0.11
CA TRP A 249 1.20 4.02 1.18
C TRP A 249 2.31 4.09 2.23
N ALA A 250 3.21 3.11 2.32
CA ALA A 250 4.25 3.08 3.34
C ALA A 250 5.61 2.65 2.79
N ARG A 251 6.67 3.20 3.39
CA ARG A 251 8.05 2.73 3.26
C ARG A 251 8.79 2.79 4.59
N GLU A 252 9.88 2.06 4.70
CA GLU A 252 10.67 1.93 5.92
C GLU A 252 11.41 3.23 6.22
N ALA A 253 11.16 3.79 7.41
CA ALA A 253 11.66 5.11 7.81
C ALA A 253 13.19 5.18 7.85
N PHE A 254 13.83 4.12 8.36
CA PHE A 254 15.27 4.08 8.63
C PHE A 254 16.12 4.19 7.35
N LEU A 255 15.59 3.79 6.20
CA LEU A 255 16.28 3.84 4.90
C LEU A 255 16.68 5.26 4.49
N THR A 256 15.98 6.24 5.05
CA THR A 256 16.13 7.66 4.74
C THR A 256 16.32 8.48 6.02
N GLY A 257 16.73 7.87 7.14
CA GLY A 257 16.90 8.60 8.42
C GLY A 257 15.64 9.32 8.90
N ASN A 258 14.46 8.76 8.60
CA ASN A 258 13.13 9.33 8.83
C ASN A 258 12.84 10.62 8.06
N PHE A 259 13.64 10.97 7.05
CA PHE A 259 13.30 12.06 6.15
C PHE A 259 12.15 11.63 5.22
N TRP A 260 11.25 12.56 4.90
CA TRP A 260 10.11 12.32 4.02
C TRP A 260 9.93 13.46 3.02
N CYS A 261 9.20 13.21 1.94
CA CYS A 261 8.92 14.18 0.87
C CYS A 261 7.45 14.12 0.43
N ASP A 262 7.04 15.00 -0.49
CA ASP A 262 5.66 15.11 -0.97
C ASP A 262 5.06 13.83 -1.56
N SER A 263 5.88 12.86 -1.96
CA SER A 263 5.42 11.57 -2.50
C SER A 263 5.22 10.48 -1.44
N ASP A 264 5.69 10.71 -0.21
CA ASP A 264 5.56 9.75 0.88
C ASP A 264 4.23 9.97 1.61
N PHE A 265 3.55 8.89 1.99
CA PHE A 265 2.35 8.97 2.83
C PHE A 265 2.60 8.53 4.27
N MET A 266 3.06 7.29 4.47
CA MET A 266 3.36 6.73 5.79
C MET A 266 4.80 6.22 5.86
N LEU A 267 5.34 6.19 7.08
CA LEU A 267 6.63 5.61 7.39
C LEU A 267 6.46 4.44 8.36
N HIS A 268 6.93 3.26 7.95
CA HIS A 268 6.94 2.01 8.73
C HIS A 268 8.24 1.86 9.54
N ASP A 269 8.19 0.98 10.54
CA ASP A 269 9.24 0.70 11.53
C ASP A 269 9.62 1.93 12.36
N TRP A 270 8.59 2.64 12.78
CA TRP A 270 8.67 3.78 13.68
C TRP A 270 8.45 3.31 15.12
N GLN A 271 9.52 2.84 15.77
CA GLN A 271 9.49 2.40 17.17
C GLN A 271 10.01 3.51 18.10
N GLU A 272 9.24 3.89 19.12
CA GLU A 272 9.69 4.88 20.12
C GLU A 272 10.89 4.37 20.95
N GLU A 273 11.06 3.05 21.07
CA GLU A 273 12.22 2.46 21.76
C GLU A 273 13.50 2.45 20.91
N SER A 274 13.41 2.54 19.58
CA SER A 274 14.57 2.71 18.70
C SER A 274 15.12 4.15 18.68
N LEU A 275 14.48 5.06 19.44
CA LEU A 275 14.96 6.40 19.71
C LEU A 275 16.14 6.33 20.69
N GLN A 276 17.33 5.96 20.21
CA GLN A 276 18.54 6.54 20.81
C GLN A 276 18.32 8.06 20.78
N LYS A 277 18.15 8.66 21.97
CA LYS A 277 17.58 9.98 22.31
C LYS A 277 17.98 11.22 21.46
N LYS A 278 18.77 11.10 20.39
CA LYS A 278 19.29 12.23 19.60
C LYS A 278 19.31 12.07 18.08
N THR A 279 19.02 10.91 17.49
CA THR A 279 19.24 10.68 16.02
C THR A 279 18.00 10.27 15.25
N TYR A 280 17.10 9.51 15.87
CA TYR A 280 15.81 9.17 15.29
C TYR A 280 14.79 10.05 16.00
N ILE A 281 14.19 10.98 15.27
CA ILE A 281 13.12 11.83 15.77
C ILE A 281 11.93 11.51 14.88
N SER A 282 10.74 11.43 15.47
CA SER A 282 9.46 11.43 14.75
C SER A 282 9.48 12.47 13.63
N PRO A 283 8.76 12.29 12.50
CA PRO A 283 8.46 13.42 11.65
C PRO A 283 7.54 14.43 12.36
N ASN A 284 6.96 14.11 13.52
CA ASN A 284 6.02 14.94 14.26
C ASN A 284 6.52 15.35 15.66
N HIS A 285 6.03 16.46 16.20
CA HIS A 285 6.26 16.81 17.60
C HIS A 285 5.52 15.87 18.58
N ASP A 286 6.06 15.65 19.79
CA ASP A 286 5.47 14.80 20.84
C ASP A 286 4.07 15.27 21.30
N GLU A 287 3.72 16.52 20.98
CA GLU A 287 2.47 17.22 21.31
C GLU A 287 1.35 17.03 20.26
N ILE A 288 1.25 15.86 19.62
CA ILE A 288 0.05 15.56 18.82
C ILE A 288 -1.13 15.32 19.75
N ASP A 289 -2.09 16.23 19.73
CA ASP A 289 -3.43 16.05 20.28
C ASP A 289 -4.41 15.76 19.11
N PRO A 290 -4.94 14.53 19.02
CA PRO A 290 -5.90 14.15 17.98
C PRO A 290 -7.17 15.03 17.93
N ASP A 291 -7.57 15.67 19.03
CA ASP A 291 -8.73 16.58 19.06
C ASP A 291 -8.39 17.99 18.53
N VAL A 292 -7.12 18.38 18.60
CA VAL A 292 -6.60 19.61 17.97
C VAL A 292 -6.44 19.38 16.47
N CYS A 293 -5.92 18.23 16.07
CA CYS A 293 -5.79 17.80 14.68
C CYS A 293 -7.07 17.94 13.84
N ALA A 294 -8.22 17.59 14.42
CA ALA A 294 -9.50 17.60 13.73
C ALA A 294 -9.96 19.02 13.33
N ARG A 295 -9.39 20.06 13.94
CA ARG A 295 -9.65 21.47 13.63
C ARG A 295 -8.65 21.91 12.55
N ARG A 296 -9.00 21.61 11.29
CA ARG A 296 -8.21 21.74 10.05
C ARG A 296 -7.10 22.82 10.05
N GLU A 297 -5.99 22.44 9.41
CA GLU A 297 -4.80 23.23 9.03
C GLU A 297 -3.73 23.50 10.11
N ASN A 298 -4.06 23.50 11.41
CA ASN A 298 -3.09 23.90 12.45
C ASN A 298 -2.68 22.81 13.45
N GLY A 299 -3.19 21.58 13.34
CA GLY A 299 -2.90 20.52 14.30
C GLY A 299 -1.83 19.51 13.87
N TRP A 300 -1.47 19.50 12.59
CA TRP A 300 -0.45 18.58 12.08
C TRP A 300 0.95 19.19 12.23
N ASN A 301 1.56 18.96 13.39
CA ASN A 301 2.83 19.59 13.75
C ASN A 301 4.04 18.74 13.31
N TRP A 302 4.44 18.92 12.06
CA TRP A 302 5.69 18.37 11.56
C TRP A 302 6.90 18.96 12.27
N LEU A 303 7.94 18.15 12.41
CA LEU A 303 9.30 18.58 12.64
C LEU A 303 9.86 19.08 11.30
N PRO A 304 10.05 20.40 11.12
CA PRO A 304 10.39 20.98 9.82
C PRO A 304 11.71 20.45 9.26
N ASN A 305 12.61 19.98 10.13
CA ASN A 305 13.90 19.41 9.77
C ASN A 305 13.81 17.95 9.30
N LYS A 306 12.62 17.34 9.22
CA LYS A 306 12.41 15.98 8.67
C LYS A 306 11.80 15.98 7.27
N TYR A 307 11.17 17.07 6.85
CA TYR A 307 10.76 17.24 5.46
C TYR A 307 11.98 17.47 4.55
N THR A 308 12.00 16.88 3.36
CA THR A 308 13.08 17.03 2.39
C THR A 308 12.61 16.87 0.94
N ASN A 309 13.51 17.17 -0.01
CA ASN A 309 13.21 17.05 -1.43
C ASN A 309 13.18 15.57 -1.87
N VAL A 310 12.26 15.25 -2.78
CA VAL A 310 12.12 13.91 -3.41
C VAL A 310 13.46 13.37 -3.95
N SER A 311 14.31 14.23 -4.52
CA SER A 311 15.62 13.84 -5.04
C SER A 311 16.58 13.30 -3.97
N ARG A 312 16.47 13.80 -2.74
CA ARG A 312 17.26 13.28 -1.61
C ARG A 312 16.77 11.91 -1.19
N VAL A 313 15.45 11.75 -1.02
CA VAL A 313 14.83 10.44 -0.73
C VAL A 313 15.23 9.41 -1.78
N LYS A 314 15.12 9.75 -3.07
CA LYS A 314 15.57 8.92 -4.19
C LYS A 314 17.05 8.51 -4.08
N SER A 315 17.92 9.44 -3.70
CA SER A 315 19.36 9.19 -3.55
C SER A 315 19.66 8.25 -2.37
N ASP A 316 18.95 8.40 -1.26
CA ASP A 316 19.08 7.53 -0.09
C ASP A 316 18.59 6.10 -0.39
N LEU A 317 17.44 5.97 -1.07
CA LEU A 317 16.95 4.68 -1.58
C LEU A 317 17.95 4.04 -2.55
N GLN A 318 18.54 4.82 -3.47
CA GLN A 318 19.58 4.34 -4.37
C GLN A 318 20.81 3.83 -3.63
N ALA A 319 21.26 4.57 -2.63
CA ALA A 319 22.42 4.18 -1.82
C ALA A 319 22.13 2.85 -1.11
N TYR A 320 20.91 2.68 -0.57
CA TYR A 320 20.50 1.45 0.08
C TYR A 320 20.42 0.24 -0.86
N GLU A 321 19.73 0.36 -2.01
CA GLU A 321 19.67 -0.73 -3.01
C GLU A 321 21.08 -1.16 -3.45
N ASN A 322 22.00 -0.20 -3.62
CA ASN A 322 23.40 -0.49 -3.93
C ASN A 322 24.17 -1.16 -2.79
N ILE A 323 23.85 -0.88 -1.53
CA ILE A 323 24.43 -1.58 -0.37
C ILE A 323 23.90 -3.02 -0.33
N GLN A 324 22.59 -3.22 -0.44
CA GLN A 324 21.98 -4.55 -0.45
C GLN A 324 22.57 -5.41 -1.57
N ARG A 325 22.61 -4.91 -2.81
CA ARG A 325 23.21 -5.64 -3.94
C ARG A 325 24.66 -6.04 -3.71
N ARG A 326 25.47 -5.19 -3.07
CA ARG A 326 26.88 -5.51 -2.76
C ARG A 326 27.02 -6.57 -1.67
N ASN A 327 26.07 -6.61 -0.73
CA ASN A 327 26.09 -7.52 0.40
C ASN A 327 25.48 -8.89 0.06
N TYR A 328 24.63 -8.98 -0.97
CA TYR A 328 24.08 -10.24 -1.44
C TYR A 328 25.14 -11.11 -2.17
N PRO A 329 25.04 -12.45 -2.06
CA PRO A 329 25.98 -13.36 -2.69
C PRO A 329 26.05 -13.18 -4.21
N LYS A 330 27.25 -13.25 -4.79
CA LYS A 330 27.51 -13.17 -6.24
C LYS A 330 27.12 -14.45 -7.00
N ASP A 331 26.19 -15.24 -6.49
CA ASP A 331 25.68 -16.36 -7.29
C ASP A 331 24.94 -15.80 -8.49
N ARG A 332 25.19 -16.38 -9.66
CA ARG A 332 24.69 -15.90 -10.94
C ARG A 332 23.17 -15.76 -10.98
N THR A 333 22.40 -16.70 -10.42
CA THR A 333 20.94 -16.73 -10.58
C THR A 333 20.26 -15.66 -9.72
N ILE A 334 20.67 -15.54 -8.46
CA ILE A 334 20.22 -14.44 -7.58
C ILE A 334 20.78 -13.13 -8.11
N SER A 335 22.05 -13.06 -8.52
CA SER A 335 22.64 -11.83 -9.05
C SER A 335 21.97 -11.33 -10.34
N GLU A 336 21.37 -12.20 -11.16
CA GLU A 336 20.56 -11.81 -12.32
C GLU A 336 19.19 -11.25 -11.88
N PHE A 337 18.56 -11.84 -10.85
CA PHE A 337 17.32 -11.31 -10.29
C PHE A 337 17.51 -9.97 -9.54
N LEU A 338 18.61 -9.81 -8.81
CA LEU A 338 18.94 -8.60 -8.03
C LEU A 338 19.70 -7.53 -8.86
N GLN A 339 19.79 -7.69 -10.18
CA GLN A 339 20.61 -6.81 -11.04
C GLN A 339 19.92 -5.47 -11.31
N GLU A 340 18.59 -5.46 -11.35
CA GLU A 340 17.80 -4.25 -11.59
C GLU A 340 17.62 -3.45 -10.30
N LEU A 341 17.91 -2.14 -10.36
CA LEU A 341 17.50 -1.20 -9.31
C LEU A 341 15.99 -1.00 -9.45
N GLU A 342 15.20 -1.60 -8.56
CA GLU A 342 13.75 -1.66 -8.71
C GLU A 342 13.06 -0.31 -8.51
N ILE A 343 13.67 0.57 -7.70
CA ILE A 343 13.03 1.80 -7.20
C ILE A 343 13.83 3.02 -7.62
N SER A 344 15.14 3.01 -7.38
CA SER A 344 15.89 4.26 -7.31
C SER A 344 16.04 4.96 -8.65
N GLN A 345 15.77 4.28 -9.76
CA GLN A 345 15.84 4.88 -11.09
C GLN A 345 14.59 5.71 -11.41
N CYS A 346 13.41 5.24 -10.99
CA CYS A 346 12.13 5.79 -11.41
C CYS A 346 11.33 6.44 -10.27
N TYR A 347 11.72 6.31 -8.99
CA TYR A 347 11.01 6.95 -7.88
C TYR A 347 10.86 8.46 -8.10
N PRO A 348 9.67 9.04 -7.84
CA PRO A 348 8.46 8.40 -7.25
C PRO A 348 7.45 7.82 -8.26
N ASN A 349 7.83 7.67 -9.53
CA ASN A 349 6.91 7.42 -10.64
C ASN A 349 7.09 6.02 -11.28
N CYS A 350 7.57 5.01 -10.54
CA CYS A 350 7.78 3.67 -11.10
C CYS A 350 6.48 2.89 -11.44
N GLU A 351 5.32 3.45 -11.11
CA GLU A 351 4.00 2.85 -11.37
C GLU A 351 3.30 3.45 -12.61
N GLU A 352 3.92 4.39 -13.32
CA GLU A 352 3.34 5.10 -14.48
C GLU A 352 3.49 4.36 -15.83
N ASP A 353 4.11 3.17 -15.84
CA ASP A 353 4.40 2.37 -17.05
C ASP A 353 3.24 1.48 -17.54
#